data_AF-A0A7V7VHF8-F1
#
_entry.id   AF-A0A7V7VHF8-F1
#
_cell.length_a   1.000
_cell.length_b   1.000
_cell.length_c   1.000
_cell.angle_alpha   90.00
_cell.angle_beta   90.00
_cell.angle_gamma   90.00
#
_symmetry.space_group_name_H-M   'P 1'
#
loop_
_entity.id
_entity.type
_entity.pdbx_description
1 polymer ?
#
loop_
_entity_poly.entity_id
_entity_poly.type
_entity_poly.pdbx_seq_one_letter_code
_entity_poly.pdbx_strand_id
1 'polypeptide(L)'
;MPGIIQIDDINEAQALIGNNDEHIKAIEEGFDVVVHARGQEIAVKGNIVEHVEKAESVLINLLKVIQQGINISLKDVESAIKMAQNGTIKQLLDLYEDEITKDAFGKVIRAKTMGQRLYINAMNRNDLVFGIGPAGTGKTFLAVVYAAKQLRKGNVKRIVLTRPAVEAGESLGFLPGDLKEKVDPYLRPLYDGLNTVLGREQSARFIERGIIEIAPLAYMRGRTLDDAFVILDEAQNTTHAQMKMFLTRLGFGSKMVVTGDPTQVDLPKGIKSGLKEATKKLSDVKGISILKLDQSDVVRHPLVSKIIDKYEGVE
;
A
#
# COMPACT_ATOMS: atom_id res chain seq x y z
N MET A 1 16.34 -35.48 -10.73
CA MET A 1 16.61 -34.69 -11.94
C MET A 1 16.00 -33.33 -11.71
N PRO A 2 16.63 -32.22 -12.12
CA PRO A 2 16.00 -30.91 -12.03
C PRO A 2 14.69 -30.96 -12.83
N GLY A 3 13.62 -30.33 -12.30
CA GLY A 3 12.38 -30.19 -13.04
C GLY A 3 12.64 -29.33 -14.26
N ILE A 4 12.19 -29.78 -15.45
CA ILE A 4 12.20 -28.93 -16.64
C ILE A 4 10.86 -28.20 -16.66
N ILE A 5 10.91 -26.87 -16.57
CA ILE A 5 9.75 -26.00 -16.78
C ILE A 5 9.70 -25.73 -18.29
N GLN A 6 8.67 -26.26 -18.95
CA GLN A 6 8.40 -25.94 -20.35
C GLN A 6 7.49 -24.71 -20.45
N ILE A 7 7.79 -23.85 -21.41
CA ILE A 7 7.10 -22.58 -21.68
C ILE A 7 6.56 -22.62 -23.11
N ASP A 8 5.27 -22.37 -23.27
CA ASP A 8 4.58 -22.56 -24.55
C ASP A 8 4.94 -21.49 -25.60
N ASP A 9 5.35 -20.29 -25.17
CA ASP A 9 5.68 -19.15 -26.03
C ASP A 9 7.08 -18.58 -25.69
N ILE A 10 7.88 -18.32 -26.73
CA ILE A 10 9.20 -17.70 -26.59
C ILE A 10 9.13 -16.29 -25.99
N ASN A 11 8.04 -15.55 -26.23
CA ASN A 11 7.82 -14.23 -25.65
C ASN A 11 7.58 -14.32 -24.14
N GLU A 12 6.86 -15.36 -23.67
CA GLU A 12 6.67 -15.61 -22.24
C GLU A 12 8.01 -15.95 -21.57
N ALA A 13 8.84 -16.77 -22.23
CA ALA A 13 10.18 -17.09 -21.75
C ALA A 13 11.05 -15.83 -21.63
N GLN A 14 11.04 -14.95 -22.64
CA GLN A 14 11.78 -13.69 -22.59
C GLN A 14 11.29 -12.76 -21.47
N ALA A 15 9.97 -12.61 -21.31
CA ALA A 15 9.38 -11.81 -20.24
C ALA A 15 9.75 -12.35 -18.84
N LEU A 16 9.80 -13.68 -18.70
CA LEU A 16 10.20 -14.32 -17.45
C LEU A 16 11.69 -14.14 -17.15
N ILE A 17 12.55 -14.18 -18.17
CA ILE A 17 14.00 -13.98 -18.04
C ILE A 17 14.35 -12.52 -17.66
N GLY A 18 13.58 -11.56 -18.19
CA GLY A 18 13.80 -10.13 -17.96
C GLY A 18 14.93 -9.55 -18.82
N ASN A 19 15.07 -8.23 -18.83
CA ASN A 19 16.10 -7.59 -19.62
C ASN A 19 17.49 -7.89 -19.05
N ASN A 20 18.45 -8.28 -19.90
CA ASN A 20 19.81 -8.66 -19.49
C ASN A 20 19.82 -9.74 -18.38
N ASP A 21 18.84 -10.64 -18.41
CA ASP A 21 18.64 -11.74 -17.46
C ASP A 21 18.40 -11.28 -16.01
N GLU A 22 17.94 -10.06 -15.80
CA GLU A 22 17.80 -9.46 -14.46
C GLU A 22 16.88 -10.25 -13.53
N HIS A 23 15.79 -10.85 -14.05
CA HIS A 23 14.87 -11.64 -13.23
C HIS A 23 15.50 -12.95 -12.81
N ILE A 24 16.23 -13.60 -13.72
CA ILE A 24 16.90 -14.87 -13.45
C ILE A 24 17.98 -14.68 -12.40
N LYS A 25 18.84 -13.67 -12.56
CA LYS A 25 19.90 -13.34 -11.58
C LYS A 25 19.34 -13.10 -10.19
N ALA A 26 18.22 -12.37 -10.09
CA ALA A 26 17.58 -12.14 -8.79
C ALA A 26 17.10 -13.45 -8.14
N ILE A 27 16.55 -14.40 -8.93
CA ILE A 27 16.10 -15.70 -8.42
C ILE A 27 17.30 -16.57 -8.01
N GLU A 28 18.36 -16.58 -8.81
CA GLU A 28 19.62 -17.28 -8.51
C GLU A 28 20.23 -16.80 -7.19
N GLU A 29 20.36 -15.48 -7.02
CA GLU A 29 20.86 -14.86 -5.78
C GLU A 29 19.92 -15.10 -4.58
N GLY A 30 18.61 -15.05 -4.80
CA GLY A 30 17.60 -15.20 -3.75
C GLY A 30 17.51 -16.60 -3.13
N PHE A 31 17.98 -17.63 -3.85
CA PHE A 31 17.93 -19.03 -3.42
C PHE A 31 19.27 -19.77 -3.52
N ASP A 32 20.38 -19.15 -3.92
CA ASP A 32 21.67 -19.84 -4.14
C ASP A 32 21.51 -21.04 -5.10
N VAL A 33 20.93 -20.76 -6.28
CA VAL A 33 20.71 -21.73 -7.35
C VAL A 33 21.26 -21.21 -8.67
N VAL A 34 21.37 -22.08 -9.66
CA VAL A 34 21.70 -21.75 -11.05
C VAL A 34 20.50 -22.09 -11.92
N VAL A 35 20.09 -21.15 -12.76
CA VAL A 35 18.96 -21.29 -13.67
C VAL A 35 19.49 -21.33 -15.09
N HIS A 36 19.21 -22.42 -15.79
CA HIS A 36 19.53 -22.57 -17.20
C HIS A 36 18.28 -22.35 -18.04
N ALA A 37 18.25 -21.26 -18.81
CA ALA A 37 17.21 -21.00 -19.79
C ALA A 37 17.73 -21.31 -21.20
N ARG A 38 17.03 -22.18 -21.94
CA ARG A 38 17.34 -22.51 -23.33
C ARG A 38 16.06 -22.56 -24.16
N GLY A 39 15.82 -21.50 -24.92
CA GLY A 39 14.61 -21.37 -25.73
C GLY A 39 13.37 -21.34 -24.84
N GLN A 40 12.58 -22.42 -24.90
CA GLN A 40 11.33 -22.59 -24.16
C GLN A 40 11.46 -23.50 -22.93
N GLU A 41 12.69 -23.88 -22.57
CA GLU A 41 12.95 -24.73 -21.42
C GLU A 41 13.75 -23.96 -20.36
N ILE A 42 13.27 -24.00 -19.12
CA ILE A 42 14.01 -23.51 -17.96
C ILE A 42 14.23 -24.66 -16.99
N ALA A 43 15.47 -24.84 -16.54
CA ALA A 43 15.84 -25.82 -15.52
C ALA A 43 16.57 -25.13 -14.37
N VAL A 44 16.24 -25.52 -13.13
CA VAL A 44 16.88 -24.98 -11.92
C VAL A 44 17.78 -26.05 -11.31
N LYS A 45 19.01 -25.67 -10.97
CA LYS A 45 19.99 -26.56 -10.34
C LYS A 45 20.54 -25.91 -9.08
N GLY A 46 20.65 -26.67 -8.00
CA GLY A 46 21.20 -26.20 -6.74
C GLY A 46 21.62 -27.36 -5.85
N ASN A 47 22.41 -27.06 -4.82
CA ASN A 47 22.87 -28.07 -3.86
C ASN A 47 21.78 -28.41 -2.82
N ILE A 48 20.86 -27.48 -2.57
CA ILE A 48 19.79 -27.60 -1.58
C ILE A 48 18.47 -27.80 -2.31
N VAL A 49 17.82 -28.95 -2.11
CA VAL A 49 16.56 -29.31 -2.79
C VAL A 49 15.46 -28.28 -2.51
N GLU A 50 15.30 -27.83 -1.26
CA GLU A 50 14.30 -26.83 -0.88
C GLU A 50 14.49 -25.50 -1.64
N HIS A 51 15.73 -25.10 -1.90
CA HIS A 51 16.02 -23.87 -2.65
C HIS A 51 15.63 -24.00 -4.11
N VAL A 52 15.92 -25.16 -4.72
CA VAL A 52 15.51 -25.49 -6.09
C VAL A 52 13.98 -25.46 -6.19
N GLU A 53 13.26 -26.12 -5.27
CA GLU A 53 11.79 -26.14 -5.25
C GLU A 53 11.18 -24.74 -5.09
N LYS A 54 11.76 -23.89 -4.24
CA LYS A 54 11.31 -22.49 -4.07
C LYS A 54 11.54 -21.66 -5.32
N ALA A 55 12.70 -21.78 -5.96
CA ALA A 55 13.01 -21.09 -7.21
C ALA A 55 12.11 -21.54 -8.36
N GLU A 56 11.90 -22.85 -8.52
CA GLU A 56 10.95 -23.41 -9.49
C GLU A 56 9.54 -22.88 -9.22
N SER A 57 9.10 -22.86 -7.96
CA SER A 57 7.79 -22.31 -7.60
C SER A 57 7.66 -20.82 -7.94
N VAL A 58 8.71 -20.02 -7.79
CA VAL A 58 8.71 -18.60 -8.17
C VAL A 58 8.55 -18.46 -9.68
N LEU A 59 9.36 -19.18 -10.47
CA LEU A 59 9.29 -19.18 -11.93
C LEU A 59 7.90 -19.59 -12.44
N ILE A 60 7.34 -20.67 -11.90
CA ILE A 60 6.01 -21.17 -12.30
C ILE A 60 4.91 -20.16 -11.99
N ASN A 61 4.94 -19.51 -10.83
CA ASN A 61 3.90 -18.54 -10.46
C ASN A 61 4.04 -17.21 -11.23
N LEU A 62 5.27 -16.76 -11.51
CA LEU A 62 5.51 -15.60 -12.38
C LEU A 62 5.09 -15.87 -13.82
N LEU A 63 5.35 -17.08 -14.34
CA LEU A 63 4.91 -17.49 -15.67
C LEU A 63 3.39 -17.40 -15.80
N LYS A 64 2.65 -17.89 -14.80
CA LYS A 64 1.18 -17.77 -14.78
C LYS A 64 0.70 -16.32 -14.81
N VAL A 65 1.41 -15.40 -14.15
CA VAL A 65 1.10 -13.95 -14.20
C VAL A 65 1.32 -13.41 -15.61
N ILE A 66 2.43 -13.77 -16.25
CA ILE A 66 2.75 -13.37 -17.63
C ILE A 66 1.70 -13.90 -18.62
N GLN A 67 1.26 -15.15 -18.45
CA GLN A 67 0.22 -15.78 -19.27
C GLN A 67 -1.15 -15.09 -19.20
N GLN A 68 -1.39 -14.27 -18.16
CA GLN A 68 -2.56 -13.38 -18.08
C GLN A 68 -2.38 -12.06 -18.85
N GLY A 69 -1.29 -11.91 -19.59
CA GLY A 69 -0.93 -10.69 -20.32
C GLY A 69 -0.38 -9.58 -19.41
N ILE A 70 0.10 -9.92 -18.21
CA ILE A 70 0.61 -8.96 -17.23
C ILE A 70 2.13 -8.88 -17.35
N ASN A 71 2.64 -7.67 -17.58
CA ASN A 71 4.07 -7.41 -17.53
C ASN A 71 4.57 -7.43 -16.08
N ILE A 72 5.63 -8.20 -15.83
CA ILE A 72 6.32 -8.25 -14.55
C ILE A 72 7.59 -7.38 -14.61
N SER A 73 7.93 -6.80 -13.46
CA SER A 73 9.15 -6.04 -13.21
C SER A 73 10.07 -6.79 -12.24
N LEU A 74 11.33 -6.36 -12.13
CA LEU A 74 12.26 -6.91 -11.14
C LEU A 74 11.69 -6.90 -9.70
N LYS A 75 10.93 -5.88 -9.32
CA LYS A 75 10.30 -5.83 -7.98
C LYS A 75 9.20 -6.86 -7.78
N ASP A 76 8.50 -7.23 -8.84
CA ASP A 76 7.53 -8.32 -8.80
C ASP A 76 8.26 -9.64 -8.50
N VAL A 77 9.43 -9.85 -9.12
CA VAL A 77 10.29 -11.02 -8.89
C VAL A 77 10.85 -11.05 -7.47
N GLU A 78 11.43 -9.94 -6.98
CA GLU A 78 11.91 -9.83 -5.60
C GLU A 78 10.80 -10.10 -4.56
N SER A 79 9.59 -9.66 -4.85
CA SER A 79 8.43 -9.91 -3.99
C SER A 79 8.02 -11.38 -4.03
N ALA A 80 8.01 -12.00 -5.21
CA ALA A 80 7.75 -13.44 -5.35
C ALA A 80 8.79 -14.29 -4.60
N ILE A 81 10.07 -13.91 -4.66
CA ILE A 81 11.15 -14.56 -3.88
C ILE A 81 10.84 -14.51 -2.38
N LYS A 82 10.53 -13.32 -1.84
CA LYS A 82 10.15 -13.16 -0.42
C LYS A 82 8.90 -13.97 -0.06
N MET A 83 7.90 -13.99 -0.94
CA MET A 83 6.69 -14.79 -0.74
C MET A 83 6.98 -16.28 -0.69
N ALA A 84 7.86 -16.80 -1.55
CA ALA A 84 8.28 -18.20 -1.54
C ALA A 84 9.09 -18.56 -0.29
N GLN A 85 10.00 -17.68 0.16
CA GLN A 85 10.72 -17.84 1.43
C GLN A 85 9.76 -17.93 2.62
N ASN A 86 8.67 -17.14 2.59
CA ASN A 86 7.63 -17.12 3.62
C ASN A 86 6.51 -18.15 3.40
N GLY A 87 6.60 -19.03 2.41
CA GLY A 87 5.59 -20.07 2.13
C GLY A 87 4.25 -19.56 1.58
N THR A 88 4.21 -18.36 1.03
CA THR A 88 2.98 -17.68 0.54
C THR A 88 2.91 -17.51 -0.98
N ILE A 89 3.88 -18.01 -1.73
CA ILE A 89 3.99 -17.85 -3.21
C ILE A 89 2.74 -18.23 -4.00
N LYS A 90 1.96 -19.22 -3.53
CA LYS A 90 0.71 -19.63 -4.18
C LYS A 90 -0.35 -18.51 -4.26
N GLN A 91 -0.19 -17.45 -3.46
CA GLN A 91 -1.09 -16.30 -3.41
C GLN A 91 -0.65 -15.18 -4.36
N LEU A 92 0.44 -15.36 -5.13
CA LEU A 92 0.97 -14.33 -6.02
C LEU A 92 -0.07 -13.93 -7.08
N LEU A 93 -0.72 -14.91 -7.72
CA LEU A 93 -1.75 -14.66 -8.74
C LEU A 93 -2.92 -13.84 -8.19
N ASP A 94 -3.38 -14.17 -6.97
CA ASP A 94 -4.47 -13.44 -6.31
C ASP A 94 -4.14 -11.94 -6.17
N LEU A 95 -2.87 -11.57 -6.00
CA LEU A 95 -2.46 -10.17 -5.90
C LEU A 95 -2.66 -9.41 -7.22
N TYR A 96 -2.54 -10.08 -8.37
CA TYR A 96 -2.70 -9.47 -9.69
C TYR A 96 -4.15 -9.42 -10.16
N GLU A 97 -4.97 -10.37 -9.72
CA GLU A 97 -6.40 -10.43 -10.04
C GLU A 97 -7.26 -9.53 -9.14
N ASP A 98 -6.75 -9.08 -7.97
CA ASP A 98 -7.55 -8.35 -6.98
C ASP A 98 -8.01 -6.97 -7.50
N GLU A 99 -9.25 -6.93 -7.97
CA GLU A 99 -10.01 -5.70 -8.13
C GLU A 99 -10.34 -5.14 -6.75
N ILE A 100 -9.83 -3.94 -6.46
CA ILE A 100 -10.12 -3.28 -5.19
C ILE A 100 -11.62 -3.01 -5.14
N THR A 101 -12.12 -2.24 -6.09
CA THR A 101 -13.53 -1.84 -6.16
C THR A 101 -13.81 -1.21 -7.52
N LYS A 102 -15.06 -0.78 -7.75
CA LYS A 102 -15.44 0.10 -8.85
C LYS A 102 -15.64 1.51 -8.30
N ASP A 103 -15.29 2.50 -9.11
CA ASP A 103 -15.58 3.90 -8.88
C ASP A 103 -17.08 4.19 -9.03
N ALA A 104 -17.49 5.44 -8.78
CA ALA A 104 -18.88 5.88 -8.87
C ALA A 104 -19.50 5.72 -10.28
N PHE A 105 -18.67 5.60 -11.32
CA PHE A 105 -19.09 5.44 -12.72
C PHE A 105 -18.96 3.99 -13.20
N GLY A 106 -18.60 3.05 -12.31
CA GLY A 106 -18.48 1.62 -12.63
C GLY A 106 -17.11 1.22 -13.19
N LYS A 107 -16.14 2.14 -13.31
CA LYS A 107 -14.79 1.82 -13.76
C LYS A 107 -14.02 1.12 -12.64
N VAL A 108 -13.30 0.06 -12.99
CA VAL A 108 -12.53 -0.73 -12.02
C VAL A 108 -11.33 0.07 -11.49
N ILE A 109 -11.15 0.03 -10.17
CA ILE A 109 -9.98 0.54 -9.46
C ILE A 109 -9.11 -0.65 -9.06
N ARG A 110 -7.87 -0.68 -9.56
CA ARG A 110 -6.86 -1.71 -9.28
C ARG A 110 -5.59 -1.09 -8.72
N ALA A 111 -4.82 -1.87 -7.96
CA ALA A 111 -3.43 -1.54 -7.69
C ALA A 111 -2.61 -1.59 -8.97
N LYS A 112 -1.66 -0.67 -9.08
CA LYS A 112 -0.84 -0.50 -10.29
C LYS A 112 0.56 -1.07 -10.14
N THR A 113 1.05 -1.19 -8.90
CA THR A 113 2.39 -1.69 -8.58
C THR A 113 2.31 -2.85 -7.59
N MET A 114 3.38 -3.64 -7.50
CA MET A 114 3.47 -4.72 -6.51
C MET A 114 3.34 -4.20 -5.08
N GLY A 115 4.01 -3.10 -4.73
CA GLY A 115 3.91 -2.50 -3.41
C GLY A 115 2.47 -2.12 -3.05
N GLN A 116 1.72 -1.56 -4.00
CA GLN A 116 0.30 -1.26 -3.81
C GLN A 116 -0.55 -2.53 -3.61
N ARG A 117 -0.28 -3.61 -4.36
CA ARG A 117 -0.99 -4.90 -4.21
C ARG A 117 -0.75 -5.49 -2.82
N LEU A 118 0.51 -5.54 -2.39
CA LEU A 118 0.91 -6.01 -1.06
C LEU A 118 0.26 -5.16 0.04
N TYR A 119 0.16 -3.84 -0.17
CA TYR A 119 -0.51 -2.95 0.77
C TYR A 119 -2.01 -3.24 0.93
N ILE A 120 -2.73 -3.47 -0.17
CA ILE A 120 -4.15 -3.85 -0.11
C ILE A 120 -4.33 -5.23 0.53
N ASN A 121 -3.47 -6.19 0.17
CA ASN A 121 -3.50 -7.51 0.78
C ASN A 121 -3.26 -7.44 2.30
N ALA A 122 -2.34 -6.58 2.75
CA ALA A 122 -2.12 -6.34 4.17
C ALA A 122 -3.38 -5.79 4.87
N MET A 123 -4.11 -4.86 4.24
CA MET A 123 -5.38 -4.32 4.75
C MET A 123 -6.52 -5.37 4.79
N ASN A 124 -6.49 -6.37 3.90
CA ASN A 124 -7.40 -7.52 3.98
C ASN A 124 -7.09 -8.38 5.22
N ARG A 125 -5.82 -8.66 5.48
CA ARG A 125 -5.39 -9.69 6.45
C ARG A 125 -5.16 -9.23 7.88
N ASN A 126 -4.93 -7.94 8.08
CA ASN A 126 -4.52 -7.39 9.37
C ASN A 126 -5.52 -6.37 9.88
N ASP A 127 -5.57 -6.20 11.18
CA ASP A 127 -6.46 -5.23 11.83
C ASP A 127 -5.83 -3.84 11.92
N LEU A 128 -4.49 -3.78 11.93
CA LEU A 128 -3.74 -2.53 11.85
C LEU A 128 -2.68 -2.59 10.75
N VAL A 129 -2.69 -1.63 9.84
CA VAL A 129 -1.69 -1.52 8.77
C VAL A 129 -1.06 -0.13 8.75
N PHE A 130 0.26 -0.09 8.76
CA PHE A 130 1.02 1.12 8.47
C PHE A 130 1.40 1.14 6.98
N GLY A 131 0.90 2.14 6.25
CA GLY A 131 1.30 2.42 4.87
C GLY A 131 2.30 3.58 4.85
N ILE A 132 3.57 3.28 4.68
CA ILE A 132 4.66 4.25 4.83
C ILE A 132 5.33 4.46 3.48
N GLY A 133 5.51 5.70 3.03
CA GLY A 133 6.25 5.94 1.80
C GLY A 133 6.07 7.34 1.26
N PRO A 134 6.77 7.67 0.15
CA PRO A 134 6.74 9.01 -0.44
C PRO A 134 5.36 9.43 -0.93
N ALA A 135 5.20 10.73 -1.17
CA ALA A 135 4.01 11.28 -1.80
C ALA A 135 3.80 10.70 -3.22
N GLY A 136 2.55 10.42 -3.59
CA GLY A 136 2.20 9.88 -4.90
C GLY A 136 2.27 8.34 -5.02
N THR A 137 2.69 7.63 -3.97
CA THR A 137 2.64 6.14 -3.90
C THR A 137 1.22 5.57 -3.77
N GLY A 138 0.22 6.43 -3.55
CA GLY A 138 -1.18 6.04 -3.43
C GLY A 138 -1.60 5.55 -2.04
N LYS A 139 -0.72 5.55 -1.02
CA LYS A 139 -1.01 5.06 0.35
C LYS A 139 -2.36 5.52 0.90
N THR A 140 -2.59 6.83 0.97
CA THR A 140 -3.83 7.41 1.53
C THR A 140 -5.03 7.13 0.64
N PHE A 141 -4.88 7.32 -0.67
CA PHE A 141 -5.96 7.08 -1.63
C PHE A 141 -6.45 5.63 -1.60
N LEU A 142 -5.53 4.66 -1.66
CA LEU A 142 -5.86 3.24 -1.62
C LEU A 142 -6.49 2.82 -0.29
N ALA A 143 -6.05 3.39 0.84
CA ALA A 143 -6.68 3.17 2.13
C ALA A 143 -8.14 3.66 2.14
N VAL A 144 -8.41 4.87 1.64
CA VAL A 144 -9.77 5.44 1.58
C VAL A 144 -10.65 4.65 0.61
N VAL A 145 -10.12 4.27 -0.56
CA VAL A 145 -10.83 3.43 -1.54
C VAL A 145 -11.21 2.08 -0.92
N TYR A 146 -10.27 1.46 -0.19
CA TYR A 146 -10.50 0.19 0.49
C TYR A 146 -11.49 0.34 1.65
N ALA A 147 -11.44 1.43 2.42
CA ALA A 147 -12.44 1.73 3.45
C ALA A 147 -13.86 1.83 2.87
N ALA A 148 -14.01 2.55 1.75
CA ALA A 148 -15.27 2.68 1.03
C ALA A 148 -15.76 1.32 0.50
N LYS A 149 -14.85 0.44 0.02
CA LYS A 149 -15.17 -0.95 -0.34
C LYS A 149 -15.77 -1.71 0.85
N GLN A 150 -15.13 -1.63 2.03
CA GLN A 150 -15.60 -2.33 3.24
C GLN A 150 -16.97 -1.83 3.70
N LEU A 151 -17.18 -0.51 3.69
CA LEU A 151 -18.46 0.11 4.03
C LEU A 151 -19.56 -0.34 3.06
N ARG A 152 -19.30 -0.30 1.74
CA ARG A 152 -20.27 -0.72 0.72
C ARG A 152 -20.63 -2.20 0.81
N LYS A 153 -19.70 -3.05 1.24
CA LYS A 153 -19.93 -4.49 1.49
C LYS A 153 -20.64 -4.77 2.82
N GLY A 154 -20.80 -3.78 3.69
CA GLY A 154 -21.37 -3.95 5.03
C GLY A 154 -20.43 -4.62 6.04
N ASN A 155 -19.14 -4.75 5.72
CA ASN A 155 -18.14 -5.33 6.63
C ASN A 155 -17.80 -4.39 7.79
N VAL A 156 -18.01 -3.08 7.61
CA VAL A 156 -17.96 -2.06 8.65
C VAL A 156 -19.21 -1.20 8.56
N LYS A 157 -19.62 -0.61 9.67
CA LYS A 157 -20.81 0.26 9.77
C LYS A 157 -20.50 1.73 9.52
N ARG A 158 -19.24 2.14 9.74
CA ARG A 158 -18.79 3.53 9.57
C ARG A 158 -17.34 3.64 9.13
N ILE A 159 -16.98 4.80 8.59
CA ILE A 159 -15.59 5.18 8.30
C ILE A 159 -15.23 6.39 9.15
N VAL A 160 -14.04 6.38 9.76
CA VAL A 160 -13.50 7.51 10.51
C VAL A 160 -12.17 7.92 9.88
N LEU A 161 -12.12 9.10 9.28
CA LEU A 161 -10.93 9.66 8.66
C LEU A 161 -10.40 10.79 9.52
N THR A 162 -9.13 10.72 9.87
CA THR A 162 -8.50 11.71 10.73
C THR A 162 -7.11 12.09 10.25
N ARG A 163 -6.73 13.34 10.52
CA ARG A 163 -5.41 13.91 10.24
C ARG A 163 -4.98 14.72 11.47
N PRO A 164 -3.70 14.71 11.89
CA PRO A 164 -3.22 15.62 12.91
C PRO A 164 -3.33 17.06 12.40
N ALA A 165 -3.69 17.99 13.29
CA ALA A 165 -3.60 19.41 12.98
C ALA A 165 -2.13 19.82 13.10
N VAL A 166 -1.55 20.30 12.00
CA VAL A 166 -0.15 20.68 11.90
C VAL A 166 -0.09 21.90 10.99
N GLU A 167 0.58 22.95 11.46
CA GLU A 167 0.77 24.18 10.69
C GLU A 167 1.88 23.95 9.65
N ALA A 168 1.53 23.31 8.53
CA ALA A 168 2.44 23.21 7.40
C ALA A 168 2.39 24.53 6.61
N GLY A 169 3.39 25.38 6.82
CA GLY A 169 3.61 26.61 6.04
C GLY A 169 2.85 27.85 6.55
N GLU A 170 1.53 27.78 6.65
CA GLU A 170 0.70 28.88 7.17
C GLU A 170 0.17 28.54 8.56
N SER A 171 0.22 29.48 9.52
CA SER A 171 -0.36 29.24 10.83
C SER A 171 -1.88 29.08 10.71
N LEU A 172 -2.43 28.04 11.32
CA LEU A 172 -3.88 27.78 11.43
C LEU A 172 -4.62 28.99 12.05
N GLY A 173 -3.89 29.91 12.71
CA GLY A 173 -4.37 31.19 13.18
C GLY A 173 -4.87 32.15 12.09
N PHE A 174 -4.37 32.07 10.85
CA PHE A 174 -4.66 33.07 9.79
C PHE A 174 -5.86 32.76 8.89
N LEU A 175 -6.33 31.52 8.85
CA LEU A 175 -7.54 31.19 8.09
C LEU A 175 -8.77 31.80 8.80
N PRO A 176 -9.68 32.51 8.13
CA PRO A 176 -10.92 32.95 8.76
C PRO A 176 -11.86 31.74 8.99
N GLY A 177 -12.68 31.78 10.05
CA GLY A 177 -13.69 30.74 10.31
C GLY A 177 -13.50 29.94 11.59
N ASP A 178 -14.41 28.99 11.82
CA ASP A 178 -14.34 28.06 12.95
C ASP A 178 -13.19 27.03 12.78
N LEU A 179 -12.86 26.28 13.82
CA LEU A 179 -11.75 25.32 13.77
C LEU A 179 -11.94 24.26 12.65
N LYS A 180 -13.18 23.95 12.29
CA LYS A 180 -13.53 22.97 11.25
C LYS A 180 -13.28 23.53 9.86
N GLU A 181 -13.67 24.78 9.60
CA GLU A 181 -13.41 25.50 8.34
C GLU A 181 -11.91 25.65 8.07
N LYS A 182 -11.11 25.83 9.13
CA LYS A 182 -9.65 25.97 9.03
C LYS A 182 -8.93 24.68 8.66
N VAL A 183 -9.44 23.52 9.09
CA VAL A 183 -8.80 22.22 8.83
C VAL A 183 -9.29 21.57 7.53
N ASP A 184 -10.44 22.00 7.01
CA ASP A 184 -11.09 21.40 5.84
C ASP A 184 -10.19 21.33 4.59
N PRO A 185 -9.37 22.36 4.25
CA PRO A 185 -8.44 22.27 3.11
C PRO A 185 -7.47 21.08 3.19
N TYR A 186 -6.99 20.75 4.40
CA TYR A 186 -6.06 19.63 4.62
C TYR A 186 -6.75 18.26 4.55
N LEU A 187 -8.08 18.23 4.65
CA LEU A 187 -8.88 17.01 4.58
C LEU A 187 -9.33 16.72 3.15
N ARG A 188 -9.18 17.66 2.21
CA ARG A 188 -9.64 17.55 0.80
C ARG A 188 -9.21 16.26 0.09
N PRO A 189 -7.97 15.76 0.20
CA PRO A 189 -7.58 14.50 -0.42
C PRO A 189 -8.41 13.29 0.06
N LEU A 190 -8.91 13.33 1.29
CA LEU A 190 -9.76 12.28 1.87
C LEU A 190 -11.16 12.33 1.26
N TYR A 191 -11.73 13.53 1.08
CA TYR A 191 -12.99 13.71 0.36
C TYR A 191 -12.89 13.23 -1.09
N ASP A 192 -11.79 13.53 -1.79
CA ASP A 192 -11.59 13.12 -3.19
C ASP A 192 -11.55 11.60 -3.33
N GLY A 193 -10.87 10.90 -2.40
CA GLY A 193 -10.87 9.44 -2.35
C GLY A 193 -12.27 8.84 -2.17
N LEU A 194 -13.07 9.39 -1.26
CA LEU A 194 -14.45 8.96 -1.03
C LEU A 194 -15.33 9.21 -2.26
N ASN A 195 -15.26 10.41 -2.82
CA ASN A 195 -16.02 10.83 -3.99
C ASN A 195 -15.71 9.97 -5.22
N THR A 196 -14.48 9.47 -5.33
CA THR A 196 -14.11 8.54 -6.39
C THR A 196 -14.92 7.25 -6.31
N VAL A 197 -15.10 6.67 -5.12
CA VAL A 197 -15.78 5.37 -4.96
C VAL A 197 -17.30 5.48 -4.82
N LEU A 198 -17.78 6.45 -4.04
CA LEU A 198 -19.18 6.58 -3.67
C LEU A 198 -19.94 7.59 -4.55
N GLY A 199 -19.22 8.52 -5.17
CA GLY A 199 -19.81 9.69 -5.83
C GLY A 199 -20.10 10.81 -4.84
N ARG A 200 -20.12 12.06 -5.35
CA ARG A 200 -20.22 13.27 -4.51
C ARG A 200 -21.49 13.31 -3.64
N GLU A 201 -22.64 13.01 -4.24
CA GLU A 201 -23.93 13.07 -3.54
C GLU A 201 -24.01 12.04 -2.41
N GLN A 202 -23.60 10.79 -2.69
CA GLN A 202 -23.64 9.73 -1.68
C GLN A 202 -22.62 9.98 -0.56
N SER A 203 -21.40 10.43 -0.90
CA SER A 203 -20.41 10.83 0.10
C SER A 203 -20.95 11.90 1.03
N ALA A 204 -21.54 12.98 0.48
CA ALA A 204 -22.12 14.06 1.27
C ALA A 204 -23.22 13.55 2.21
N ARG A 205 -24.13 12.70 1.70
CA ARG A 205 -25.20 12.09 2.51
C ARG A 205 -24.67 11.21 3.63
N PHE A 206 -23.61 10.44 3.40
CA PHE A 206 -23.01 9.60 4.44
C PHE A 206 -22.26 10.42 5.49
N ILE A 207 -21.65 11.53 5.09
CA ILE A 207 -20.99 12.47 6.01
C ILE A 207 -22.03 13.17 6.89
N GLU A 208 -23.10 13.69 6.29
CA GLU A 208 -24.20 14.34 7.02
C GLU A 208 -24.85 13.41 8.05
N ARG A 209 -25.01 12.13 7.71
CA ARG A 209 -25.56 11.10 8.62
C ARG A 209 -24.58 10.57 9.65
N GLY A 210 -23.31 11.00 9.63
CA GLY A 210 -22.26 10.50 10.52
C GLY A 210 -21.82 9.05 10.24
N ILE A 211 -22.20 8.47 9.10
CA ILE A 211 -21.69 7.17 8.63
C ILE A 211 -20.22 7.30 8.24
N ILE A 212 -19.84 8.44 7.67
CA ILE A 212 -18.46 8.80 7.41
C ILE A 212 -18.14 10.03 8.24
N GLU A 213 -17.21 9.90 9.18
CA GLU A 213 -16.72 11.00 9.99
C GLU A 213 -15.36 11.45 9.47
N ILE A 214 -15.20 12.75 9.22
CA ILE A 214 -13.92 13.36 8.88
C ILE A 214 -13.63 14.42 9.93
N ALA A 215 -12.60 14.21 10.75
CA ALA A 215 -12.34 15.07 11.91
C ALA A 215 -10.85 15.14 12.27
N PRO A 216 -10.40 16.20 12.95
CA PRO A 216 -9.04 16.27 13.49
C PRO A 216 -8.74 15.16 14.51
N LEU A 217 -7.47 14.78 14.62
CA LEU A 217 -7.01 13.72 15.54
C LEU A 217 -7.42 13.93 17.00
N ALA A 218 -7.55 15.18 17.46
CA ALA A 218 -7.98 15.50 18.81
C ALA A 218 -9.36 14.90 19.17
N TYR A 219 -10.25 14.74 18.19
CA TYR A 219 -11.61 14.21 18.37
C TYR A 219 -11.62 12.70 18.64
N MET A 220 -10.49 12.01 18.49
CA MET A 220 -10.37 10.58 18.77
C MET A 220 -10.23 10.28 20.26
N ARG A 221 -9.94 11.28 21.09
CA ARG A 221 -9.70 11.11 22.53
C ARG A 221 -10.94 10.55 23.23
N GLY A 222 -10.74 9.50 24.03
CA GLY A 222 -11.80 8.90 24.84
C GLY A 222 -12.80 8.04 24.06
N ARG A 223 -12.59 7.81 22.76
CA ARG A 223 -13.47 6.98 21.93
C ARG A 223 -13.03 5.53 21.90
N THR A 224 -13.98 4.62 21.71
CA THR A 224 -13.72 3.27 21.20
C THR A 224 -14.36 3.19 19.82
N LEU A 225 -13.59 2.77 18.83
CA LEU A 225 -14.02 2.73 17.43
C LEU A 225 -14.35 1.30 17.06
N ASP A 226 -15.55 0.84 17.45
CA ASP A 226 -16.11 -0.45 17.05
C ASP A 226 -16.79 -0.37 15.68
N ASP A 227 -16.84 -1.51 14.98
CA ASP A 227 -17.42 -1.72 13.64
C ASP A 227 -17.04 -0.64 12.61
N ALA A 228 -15.79 -0.16 12.66
CA ALA A 228 -15.32 1.00 11.93
C ALA A 228 -14.08 0.72 11.08
N PHE A 229 -13.99 1.37 9.93
CA PHE A 229 -12.73 1.51 9.21
C PHE A 229 -12.10 2.87 9.53
N VAL A 230 -10.96 2.87 10.21
CA VAL A 230 -10.33 4.08 10.75
C VAL A 230 -9.05 4.38 9.97
N ILE A 231 -8.87 5.60 9.50
CA ILE A 231 -7.65 6.04 8.80
C ILE A 231 -7.07 7.25 9.51
N LEU A 232 -5.79 7.16 9.89
CA LEU A 232 -4.97 8.30 10.28
C LEU A 232 -4.01 8.65 9.16
N ASP A 233 -4.25 9.78 8.52
CA ASP A 233 -3.41 10.32 7.45
C ASP A 233 -2.37 11.33 8.00
N GLU A 234 -1.27 11.50 7.26
CA GLU A 234 -0.08 12.27 7.66
C GLU A 234 0.43 11.95 9.08
N ALA A 235 0.46 10.66 9.40
CA ALA A 235 0.81 10.20 10.73
C ALA A 235 2.24 10.57 11.16
N GLN A 236 3.12 10.91 10.22
CA GLN A 236 4.47 11.40 10.54
C GLN A 236 4.44 12.67 11.41
N ASN A 237 3.35 13.43 11.34
CA ASN A 237 3.13 14.63 12.12
C ASN A 237 2.36 14.40 13.44
N THR A 238 2.33 13.16 13.91
CA THR A 238 1.87 12.85 15.26
C THR A 238 3.04 12.81 16.25
N THR A 239 2.79 13.23 17.48
CA THR A 239 3.68 12.97 18.62
C THR A 239 3.53 11.53 19.13
N HIS A 240 4.49 11.07 19.95
CA HIS A 240 4.37 9.80 20.68
C HIS A 240 3.01 9.63 21.38
N ALA A 241 2.62 10.65 22.15
CA ALA A 241 1.39 10.61 22.95
C ALA A 241 0.14 10.51 22.06
N GLN A 242 0.11 11.25 20.96
CA GLN A 242 -0.99 11.22 19.99
C GLN A 242 -1.10 9.88 19.28
N MET A 243 0.03 9.31 18.82
CA MET A 243 0.05 8.00 18.18
C MET A 243 -0.43 6.91 19.14
N LYS A 244 0.09 6.89 20.38
CA LYS A 244 -0.36 5.93 21.41
C LYS A 244 -1.85 6.10 21.74
N MET A 245 -2.32 7.35 21.87
CA MET A 245 -3.73 7.64 22.09
C MET A 245 -4.59 7.07 20.96
N PHE A 246 -4.20 7.30 19.70
CA PHE A 246 -4.94 6.86 18.53
C PHE A 246 -4.99 5.34 18.36
N LEU A 247 -3.84 4.68 18.42
CA LEU A 247 -3.75 3.22 18.23
C LEU A 247 -4.57 2.45 19.27
N THR A 248 -4.72 3.00 20.49
CA THR A 248 -5.55 2.39 21.56
C THR A 248 -7.04 2.68 21.42
N ARG A 249 -7.50 3.33 20.34
CA ARG A 249 -8.93 3.52 20.06
C ARG A 249 -9.54 2.39 19.21
N LEU A 250 -8.72 1.49 18.67
CA LEU A 250 -9.18 0.36 17.85
C LEU A 250 -10.12 -0.54 18.66
N GLY A 251 -11.38 -0.63 18.23
CA GLY A 251 -12.41 -1.49 18.82
C GLY A 251 -12.58 -2.81 18.09
N PHE A 252 -13.58 -3.60 18.51
CA PHE A 252 -13.92 -4.87 17.86
C PHE A 252 -14.63 -4.64 16.52
N GLY A 253 -14.48 -5.59 15.60
CA GLY A 253 -15.07 -5.49 14.26
C GLY A 253 -14.48 -4.37 13.40
N SER A 254 -13.36 -3.78 13.82
CA SER A 254 -12.76 -2.62 13.19
C SER A 254 -11.42 -2.92 12.55
N LYS A 255 -11.06 -2.08 11.58
CA LYS A 255 -9.73 -2.05 10.99
C LYS A 255 -9.18 -0.63 11.04
N MET A 256 -7.87 -0.52 11.18
CA MET A 256 -7.17 0.75 11.27
C MET A 256 -6.01 0.80 10.27
N VAL A 257 -5.89 1.92 9.58
CA VAL A 257 -4.79 2.19 8.66
C VAL A 257 -4.13 3.49 9.04
N VAL A 258 -2.81 3.48 9.15
CA VAL A 258 -1.99 4.65 9.47
C VAL A 258 -1.10 4.94 8.27
N THR A 259 -1.29 6.08 7.63
CA THR A 259 -0.51 6.50 6.47
C THR A 259 0.41 7.65 6.80
N GLY A 260 1.62 7.64 6.24
CA GLY A 260 2.54 8.76 6.42
C GLY A 260 3.85 8.62 5.67
N ASP A 261 4.59 9.73 5.63
CA ASP A 261 5.93 9.80 5.05
C ASP A 261 6.95 10.21 6.13
N PRO A 262 7.80 9.31 6.64
CA PRO A 262 8.77 9.61 7.67
C PRO A 262 9.82 10.67 7.28
N THR A 263 9.93 11.00 5.98
CA THR A 263 10.84 12.03 5.47
C THR A 263 10.24 13.44 5.52
N GLN A 264 8.91 13.56 5.61
CA GLN A 264 8.18 14.84 5.58
C GLN A 264 7.60 15.19 6.96
N VAL A 265 8.47 15.31 7.98
CA VAL A 265 8.04 15.62 9.36
C VAL A 265 7.98 17.12 9.58
N ASP A 266 6.77 17.64 9.79
CA ASP A 266 6.48 19.06 10.05
C ASP A 266 6.37 19.38 11.56
N LEU A 267 6.80 18.47 12.43
CA LEU A 267 6.77 18.68 13.88
C LEU A 267 7.82 19.72 14.31
N PRO A 268 7.53 20.51 15.36
CA PRO A 268 8.51 21.42 15.96
C PRO A 268 9.83 20.71 16.31
N LYS A 269 10.94 21.45 16.15
CA LYS A 269 12.28 20.93 16.43
C LYS A 269 12.36 20.31 17.83
N GLY A 270 12.93 19.12 17.92
CA GLY A 270 13.11 18.36 19.17
C GLY A 270 11.96 17.39 19.49
N ILE A 271 10.81 17.50 18.82
CA ILE A 271 9.70 16.55 19.00
C ILE A 271 9.92 15.33 18.11
N LYS A 272 9.91 14.14 18.72
CA LYS A 272 10.02 12.87 17.97
C LYS A 272 8.67 12.49 17.35
N SER A 273 8.71 12.09 16.09
CA SER A 273 7.54 11.55 15.38
C SER A 273 7.06 10.24 15.99
N GLY A 274 5.78 10.18 16.35
CA GLY A 274 5.10 9.00 16.86
C GLY A 274 5.03 7.87 15.83
N LEU A 275 4.95 8.20 14.54
CA LEU A 275 4.97 7.20 13.46
C LEU A 275 6.27 6.41 13.47
N LYS A 276 7.43 7.10 13.43
CA LYS A 276 8.75 6.45 13.42
C LYS A 276 8.94 5.52 14.62
N GLU A 277 8.46 5.94 15.78
CA GLU A 277 8.57 5.14 17.00
C GLU A 277 7.63 3.93 16.99
N ALA A 278 6.36 4.13 16.63
CA ALA A 278 5.36 3.06 16.57
C ALA A 278 5.80 1.95 15.59
N THR A 279 6.31 2.32 14.42
CA THR A 279 6.75 1.35 13.41
C THR A 279 7.96 0.54 13.86
N LYS A 280 8.80 1.09 14.76
CA LYS A 280 9.91 0.35 15.35
C LYS A 280 9.44 -0.56 16.49
N LYS A 281 8.48 -0.11 17.30
CA LYS A 281 7.99 -0.83 18.48
C LYS A 281 6.98 -1.93 18.19
N LEU A 282 6.30 -1.86 17.05
CA LEU A 282 5.17 -2.73 16.71
C LEU A 282 5.47 -3.71 15.58
N SER A 283 6.73 -3.81 15.13
CA SER A 283 7.12 -4.62 13.97
C SER A 283 6.96 -6.13 14.17
N ASP A 284 6.95 -6.59 15.42
CA ASP A 284 6.86 -7.98 15.84
C ASP A 284 5.47 -8.37 16.38
N VAL A 285 4.52 -7.44 16.38
CA VAL A 285 3.18 -7.66 16.93
C VAL A 285 2.28 -8.32 15.88
N LYS A 286 1.78 -9.52 16.18
CA LYS A 286 0.84 -10.25 15.31
C LYS A 286 -0.44 -9.42 15.09
N GLY A 287 -0.90 -9.38 13.83
CA GLY A 287 -2.09 -8.60 13.43
C GLY A 287 -1.77 -7.14 13.07
N ILE A 288 -0.50 -6.73 13.18
CA ILE A 288 0.02 -5.46 12.69
C ILE A 288 0.90 -5.74 11.47
N SER A 289 0.72 -4.96 10.40
CA SER A 289 1.61 -5.00 9.23
C SER A 289 2.18 -3.62 8.93
N ILE A 290 3.47 -3.57 8.61
CA ILE A 290 4.17 -2.33 8.24
C ILE A 290 4.65 -2.47 6.81
N LEU A 291 3.98 -1.76 5.89
CA LEU A 291 4.28 -1.80 4.47
C LEU A 291 5.00 -0.51 4.07
N LYS A 292 6.18 -0.69 3.49
CA LYS A 292 6.99 0.39 2.94
C LYS A 292 6.77 0.44 1.43
N LEU A 293 6.16 1.52 0.98
CA LEU A 293 6.10 1.92 -0.42
C LEU A 293 7.28 2.84 -0.71
N ASP A 294 7.79 2.78 -1.93
CA ASP A 294 8.94 3.59 -2.33
C ASP A 294 8.71 4.31 -3.67
N GLN A 295 9.76 4.88 -4.25
CA GLN A 295 9.66 5.65 -5.49
C GLN A 295 9.12 4.83 -6.68
N SER A 296 9.29 3.51 -6.72
CA SER A 296 8.70 2.70 -7.80
C SER A 296 7.19 2.56 -7.68
N ASP A 297 6.63 2.79 -6.49
CA ASP A 297 5.19 2.74 -6.27
C ASP A 297 4.50 4.06 -6.63
N VAL A 298 5.28 5.07 -7.00
CA VAL A 298 4.77 6.39 -7.39
C VAL A 298 4.16 6.29 -8.78
N VAL A 299 2.84 6.46 -8.84
CA VAL A 299 2.12 6.49 -10.11
C VAL A 299 1.65 7.91 -10.38
N ARG A 300 2.39 8.59 -11.27
CA ARG A 300 2.06 9.94 -11.74
C ARG A 300 1.86 9.94 -13.24
N HIS A 301 1.23 10.99 -13.73
CA HIS A 301 1.15 11.22 -15.17
C HIS A 301 2.57 11.38 -15.74
N PRO A 302 2.92 10.78 -16.90
CA PRO A 302 4.29 10.86 -17.45
C PRO A 302 4.83 12.29 -17.60
N LEU A 303 3.95 13.25 -17.92
CA LEU A 303 4.33 14.67 -17.97
C LEU A 303 4.78 15.22 -16.60
N VAL A 304 4.13 14.81 -15.50
CA VAL A 304 4.50 15.25 -14.15
C VAL A 304 5.89 14.74 -13.79
N SER A 305 6.21 13.48 -14.11
CA SER A 305 7.56 12.94 -13.94
C SER A 305 8.59 13.75 -14.72
N LYS A 306 8.33 14.02 -16.01
CA LYS A 306 9.22 14.87 -16.84
C LYS A 306 9.42 16.28 -16.29
N ILE A 307 8.38 16.87 -15.68
CA ILE A 307 8.49 18.18 -15.02
C ILE A 307 9.39 18.06 -13.79
N ILE A 308 9.15 17.08 -12.92
CA ILE A 308 9.95 16.87 -11.71
C ILE A 308 11.42 16.65 -12.06
N ASP A 309 11.72 15.77 -13.02
CA ASP A 309 13.09 15.50 -13.48
C ASP A 309 13.81 16.79 -13.94
N LYS A 310 13.07 17.74 -14.53
CA LYS A 310 13.62 19.03 -14.96
C LYS A 310 13.84 20.02 -13.82
N TYR A 311 13.08 19.91 -12.73
CA TYR A 311 13.26 20.74 -11.53
C TYR A 311 14.33 20.15 -10.60
N GLU A 312 14.42 18.82 -10.48
CA GLU A 312 15.45 18.14 -9.68
C GLU A 312 16.83 18.16 -10.34
N GLY A 313 16.89 18.29 -11.68
CA GLY A 313 18.13 18.43 -12.45
C GLY A 313 18.78 19.82 -12.41
N VAL A 314 18.40 20.69 -11.47
CA VAL A 314 19.01 22.01 -11.27
C VAL A 314 19.24 22.23 -9.76
N GLU A 315 20.33 21.66 -9.25
CA GLU A 315 21.13 22.18 -8.12
C GLU A 315 22.55 21.62 -8.19
#